data_AF-A0A920RVE5-F1
#
_entry.id   AF-A0A920RVE5-F1
#
_cell.length_a   1.000
_cell.length_b   1.000
_cell.length_c   1.000
_cell.angle_alpha   90.00
_cell.angle_beta   90.00
_cell.angle_gamma   90.00
#
_symmetry.space_group_name_H-M   'P 1'
#
loop_
_entity.id
_entity.type
_entity.pdbx_description
1 polymer ?
#
loop_
_entity_poly.entity_id
_entity_poly.type
_entity_poly.pdbx_seq_one_letter_code
_entity_poly.pdbx_strand_id
1 'polypeptide(L)'
;MGVVDFQDAVRGPITYDLVSLLKDCYISLPSSKIDHWVDYYFARLMDLELIDKSHQEFKLEFDLMGVQRHLKAIGIFSRLKYRDGKDSYILDIPRTINYVYTTAKNHPFLDPLYQFIHQYVY
;
A
#
# COMPACT_ATOMS: atom_id res chain seq x y z
N MET A 1 -1.55 22.71 7.62
CA MET A 1 -2.36 21.56 7.18
C MET A 1 -3.02 20.97 8.41
N GLY A 2 -4.31 20.67 8.37
CA GLY A 2 -5.01 19.95 9.44
C GLY A 2 -5.14 18.48 9.08
N VAL A 3 -5.01 17.58 10.05
CA VAL A 3 -5.27 16.14 9.91
C VAL A 3 -6.62 15.85 10.57
N VAL A 4 -7.50 15.14 9.86
CA VAL A 4 -8.87 14.78 10.31
C VAL A 4 -9.06 13.26 10.23
N ASP A 5 -10.19 12.77 10.73
CA ASP A 5 -10.59 11.34 10.64
C ASP A 5 -9.70 10.37 11.45
N PHE A 6 -9.25 10.79 12.64
CA PHE A 6 -8.37 10.01 13.53
C PHE A 6 -9.09 9.30 14.69
N GLN A 7 -10.43 9.33 14.73
CA GLN A 7 -11.21 8.72 15.82
C GLN A 7 -11.07 7.19 15.87
N ASP A 8 -10.76 6.56 14.73
CA ASP A 8 -10.55 5.11 14.61
C ASP A 8 -9.05 4.73 14.54
N ALA A 9 -8.16 5.61 15.04
CA ALA A 9 -6.72 5.36 15.03
C ALA A 9 -6.35 4.12 15.85
N VAL A 10 -5.47 3.29 15.30
CA VAL A 10 -4.99 2.04 15.93
C VAL A 10 -3.47 1.97 15.87
N ARG A 11 -2.90 1.09 16.69
CA ARG A 11 -1.47 0.75 16.60
C ARG A 11 -1.24 -0.16 15.39
N GLY A 12 -0.28 0.20 14.54
CA GLY A 12 0.10 -0.55 13.37
C GLY A 12 1.57 -0.30 12.99
N PRO A 13 2.04 -0.88 11.87
CA PRO A 13 3.38 -0.64 11.37
C PRO A 13 3.62 0.85 11.11
N ILE A 14 4.83 1.33 11.39
CA ILE A 14 5.21 2.75 11.21
C ILE A 14 5.15 3.22 9.73
N THR A 15 5.07 2.25 8.80
CA THR A 15 4.91 2.45 7.36
C THR A 15 3.45 2.62 6.93
N TYR A 16 2.46 2.34 7.80
CA TYR A 16 1.05 2.27 7.41
C TYR A 16 0.53 3.59 6.85
N ASP A 17 0.77 4.70 7.56
CA ASP A 17 0.32 6.03 7.15
C ASP A 17 1.10 6.55 5.94
N LEU A 18 2.38 6.18 5.82
CA LEU A 18 3.17 6.52 4.64
C LEU A 18 2.63 5.82 3.39
N VAL A 19 2.31 4.53 3.50
CA VAL A 19 1.71 3.76 2.39
C VAL A 19 0.35 4.34 2.02
N SER A 20 -0.49 4.67 3.00
CA SER A 20 -1.82 5.22 2.74
C SER A 20 -1.76 6.56 2.00
N LEU A 21 -0.72 7.35 2.25
CA LEU A 21 -0.48 8.63 1.58
C LEU A 21 0.14 8.48 0.19
N LEU A 22 1.13 7.60 0.02
CA LEU A 22 1.94 7.53 -1.20
C LEU A 22 1.43 6.52 -2.24
N LYS A 23 0.75 5.45 -1.80
CA LYS A 23 0.13 4.43 -2.65
C LYS A 23 -1.39 4.47 -2.43
N ASP A 24 -1.97 5.62 -2.75
CA ASP A 24 -3.42 5.85 -2.63
C ASP A 24 -4.21 5.07 -3.69
N CYS A 25 -5.44 4.66 -3.35
CA CYS A 25 -6.29 3.88 -4.26
C CYS A 25 -6.91 4.74 -5.38
N TYR A 26 -6.95 6.07 -5.22
CA TYR A 26 -7.61 7.02 -6.12
C TYR A 26 -6.62 7.86 -6.94
N ILE A 27 -5.39 8.06 -6.45
CA ILE A 27 -4.33 8.84 -7.13
C ILE A 27 -3.06 8.01 -7.30
N SER A 28 -2.49 8.05 -8.50
CA SER A 28 -1.21 7.40 -8.80
C SER A 28 -0.11 8.46 -8.88
N LEU A 29 0.94 8.29 -8.07
CA LEU A 29 2.12 9.15 -8.09
C LEU A 29 3.23 8.52 -8.94
N PRO A 30 4.08 9.32 -9.60
CA PRO A 30 5.29 8.82 -10.23
C PRO A 30 6.19 8.07 -9.24
N SER A 31 6.77 6.94 -9.66
CA SER A 31 7.64 6.12 -8.80
C SER A 31 8.78 6.92 -8.18
N SER A 32 9.40 7.82 -8.94
CA SER A 32 10.48 8.69 -8.45
C SER A 32 10.05 9.60 -7.29
N LYS A 33 8.78 10.04 -7.26
CA LYS A 33 8.24 10.80 -6.11
C LYS A 33 8.02 9.88 -4.92
N ILE A 34 7.49 8.68 -5.13
CA ILE A 34 7.27 7.70 -4.06
C ILE A 34 8.61 7.37 -3.41
N ASP A 35 9.63 7.02 -4.21
CA ASP A 35 10.97 6.70 -3.72
C ASP A 35 11.56 7.87 -2.91
N HIS A 36 11.51 9.09 -3.45
CA HIS A 36 12.00 10.27 -2.75
C HIS A 36 11.34 10.49 -1.38
N TRP A 37 10.01 10.36 -1.29
CA TRP A 37 9.29 10.54 -0.04
C TRP A 37 9.49 9.40 0.95
N VAL A 38 9.67 8.16 0.46
CA VAL A 38 10.05 7.01 1.29
C VAL A 38 11.43 7.23 1.90
N ASP A 39 12.41 7.64 1.11
CA ASP A 39 13.78 7.89 1.55
C ASP A 39 13.84 9.05 2.56
N TYR A 40 13.09 10.13 2.28
CA TYR A 40 12.96 11.26 3.20
C TYR A 40 12.37 10.81 4.55
N TYR A 41 11.27 10.07 4.54
CA TYR A 41 10.63 9.62 5.77
C TYR A 41 11.51 8.65 6.56
N PHE A 42 12.19 7.72 5.89
CA PHE A 42 13.17 6.84 6.52
C PHE A 42 14.28 7.63 7.23
N ALA A 43 14.90 8.60 6.55
CA ALA A 43 15.94 9.44 7.14
C ALA A 43 15.44 10.18 8.38
N ARG A 44 14.22 10.73 8.33
CA ARG A 44 13.58 11.38 9.48
C ARG A 44 13.33 10.44 10.65
N LEU A 45 12.97 9.18 10.41
CA LEU A 45 12.78 8.19 11.47
C LEU A 45 14.11 7.78 12.12
N MET A 46 15.17 7.65 11.32
CA MET A 46 16.54 7.39 11.81
C MET A 46 17.05 8.56 12.67
N ASP A 47 16.91 9.80 12.19
CA ASP A 47 17.32 11.01 12.91
C ASP A 47 16.61 11.18 14.26
N LEU A 48 15.38 10.69 14.37
CA LEU A 48 14.57 10.72 15.58
C LEU A 48 14.75 9.47 16.45
N GLU A 49 15.63 8.54 16.06
CA GLU A 49 15.88 7.26 16.76
C GLU A 49 14.60 6.43 16.97
N LEU A 50 13.62 6.54 16.06
CA LEU A 50 12.34 5.84 16.15
C LEU A 50 12.40 4.41 15.57
N ILE A 51 13.43 4.13 14.78
CA ILE A 51 13.69 2.83 14.18
C ILE A 51 15.19 2.53 14.26
N ASP A 52 15.53 1.25 14.32
CA ASP A 52 16.89 0.74 14.19
C ASP A 52 16.86 -0.39 13.16
N LYS A 53 16.94 -0.02 11.88
CA LYS A 53 16.93 -0.95 10.74
C LYS A 53 17.55 -0.32 9.50
N SER A 54 17.97 -1.18 8.58
CA SER A 54 18.48 -0.74 7.28
C SER A 54 17.36 -0.14 6.40
N HIS A 55 17.77 0.70 5.44
CA HIS A 55 16.88 1.23 4.42
C HIS A 55 16.18 0.13 3.61
N GLN A 56 16.90 -0.97 3.32
CA GLN A 56 16.35 -2.11 2.60
C GLN A 56 15.22 -2.80 3.37
N GLU A 57 15.40 -3.02 4.67
CA GLU A 57 14.35 -3.59 5.54
C GLU A 57 13.14 -2.66 5.60
N PHE A 58 13.36 -1.35 5.74
CA PHE A 58 12.27 -0.37 5.73
C PHE A 58 11.49 -0.38 4.41
N LYS A 59 12.19 -0.44 3.28
CA LYS A 59 11.55 -0.48 1.95
C LYS A 59 10.76 -1.77 1.74
N LEU A 60 11.29 -2.90 2.21
CA LEU A 60 10.57 -4.17 2.22
C LEU A 60 9.28 -4.08 3.06
N GLU A 61 9.36 -3.54 4.28
CA GLU A 61 8.18 -3.34 5.14
C GLU A 61 7.15 -2.40 4.51
N PHE A 62 7.59 -1.33 3.84
CA PHE A 62 6.72 -0.43 3.09
C PHE A 62 6.00 -1.14 1.94
N ASP A 63 6.69 -1.98 1.19
CA ASP A 63 6.11 -2.76 0.10
C ASP A 63 5.11 -3.81 0.60
N LEU A 64 5.47 -4.56 1.64
CA LEU A 64 4.58 -5.55 2.28
C LEU A 64 3.33 -4.90 2.86
N MET A 65 3.50 -3.74 3.50
CA MET A 65 2.38 -2.98 4.03
C MET A 65 1.48 -2.48 2.91
N GLY A 66 2.07 -2.06 1.79
CA GLY A 66 1.37 -1.83 0.52
C GLY A 66 0.52 -3.02 0.11
N VAL A 67 1.13 -4.20 -0.08
CA VAL A 67 0.42 -5.42 -0.49
C VAL A 67 -0.77 -5.72 0.45
N GLN A 68 -0.54 -5.72 1.76
CA GLN A 68 -1.58 -5.99 2.74
C GLN A 68 -2.74 -4.99 2.66
N ARG A 69 -2.43 -3.69 2.59
CA ARG A 69 -3.46 -2.63 2.57
C ARG A 69 -4.29 -2.68 1.30
N HIS A 70 -3.66 -2.86 0.14
CA HIS A 70 -4.37 -2.93 -1.14
C HIS A 70 -5.24 -4.20 -1.23
N LEU A 71 -4.77 -5.35 -0.73
CA LEU A 71 -5.61 -6.55 -0.64
C LEU A 71 -6.84 -6.33 0.25
N LYS A 72 -6.66 -5.67 1.41
CA LYS A 72 -7.78 -5.27 2.28
C LYS A 72 -8.76 -4.34 1.54
N ALA A 73 -8.25 -3.34 0.81
CA ALA A 73 -9.07 -2.40 0.05
C ALA A 73 -9.88 -3.11 -1.06
N ILE A 74 -9.26 -4.02 -1.81
CA ILE A 74 -9.95 -4.83 -2.84
C ILE A 74 -11.10 -5.63 -2.21
N GLY A 75 -10.87 -6.24 -1.06
CA GLY A 75 -11.91 -6.96 -0.32
C GLY A 75 -13.07 -6.04 0.12
N ILE A 76 -12.74 -4.83 0.60
CA ILE A 76 -13.74 -3.83 0.97
C ILE A 76 -14.55 -3.36 -0.25
N PHE A 77 -13.89 -3.03 -1.37
CA PHE A 77 -14.56 -2.61 -2.61
C PHE A 77 -15.46 -3.71 -3.18
N SER A 78 -14.98 -4.96 -3.15
CA SER A 78 -15.77 -6.13 -3.52
C SER A 78 -17.01 -6.27 -2.65
N ARG A 79 -16.87 -6.15 -1.33
CA ARG A 79 -18.00 -6.19 -0.38
C ARG A 79 -18.99 -5.05 -0.64
N LEU A 80 -18.50 -3.83 -0.85
CA LEU A 80 -19.35 -2.66 -1.11
C LEU A 80 -20.18 -2.85 -2.38
N LYS A 81 -19.63 -3.48 -3.42
CA LYS A 81 -20.39 -3.85 -4.61
C LYS A 81 -21.41 -4.96 -4.32
N TYR A 82 -20.94 -6.15 -3.94
CA TYR A 82 -21.78 -7.35 -3.93
C TYR A 82 -22.82 -7.38 -2.80
N ARG A 83 -22.52 -6.76 -1.65
CA ARG A 83 -23.41 -6.75 -0.49
C ARG A 83 -24.18 -5.43 -0.36
N ASP A 84 -23.53 -4.31 -0.63
CA ASP A 84 -24.08 -2.97 -0.32
C ASP A 84 -24.61 -2.23 -1.55
N GLY A 85 -24.53 -2.83 -2.76
CA GLY A 85 -25.05 -2.26 -4.00
C GLY A 85 -24.32 -1.02 -4.50
N LYS A 86 -23.08 -0.77 -4.03
CA LYS A 86 -22.28 0.40 -4.40
C LYS A 86 -21.34 0.08 -5.56
N ASP A 87 -21.86 0.14 -6.78
CA ASP A 87 -21.15 -0.30 -7.99
C ASP A 87 -19.91 0.53 -8.34
N SER A 88 -19.85 1.81 -7.94
CA SER A 88 -18.76 2.72 -8.32
C SER A 88 -17.37 2.28 -7.82
N TYR A 89 -17.30 1.57 -6.70
CA TYR A 89 -16.04 1.16 -6.07
C TYR A 89 -15.26 0.10 -6.87
N ILE A 90 -15.92 -0.60 -7.80
CA ILE A 90 -15.20 -1.57 -8.62
C ILE A 90 -14.22 -0.90 -9.60
N LEU A 91 -14.45 0.38 -9.93
CA LEU A 91 -13.62 1.15 -10.85
C LEU A 91 -12.21 1.40 -10.30
N ASP A 92 -12.04 1.34 -8.97
CA ASP A 92 -10.75 1.54 -8.30
C ASP A 92 -9.95 0.23 -8.13
N ILE A 93 -10.59 -0.94 -8.31
CA ILE A 93 -9.93 -2.25 -8.17
C ILE A 93 -8.77 -2.43 -9.16
N PRO A 94 -8.88 -2.10 -10.47
CA PRO A 94 -7.78 -2.28 -11.43
C PRO A 94 -6.48 -1.58 -11.02
N ARG A 95 -6.57 -0.37 -10.44
CA ARG A 95 -5.39 0.33 -9.93
C ARG A 95 -4.83 -0.34 -8.68
N THR A 96 -5.73 -0.65 -7.75
CA THR A 96 -5.41 -1.24 -6.46
C THR A 96 -4.71 -2.61 -6.64
N ILE A 97 -5.20 -3.45 -7.55
CA ILE A 97 -4.58 -4.74 -7.88
C ILE A 97 -3.25 -4.57 -8.63
N ASN A 98 -3.11 -3.56 -9.48
CA ASN A 98 -1.85 -3.29 -10.17
C ASN A 98 -0.71 -2.94 -9.19
N TYR A 99 -1.00 -2.26 -8.08
CA TYR A 99 0.00 -2.06 -7.01
C TYR A 99 0.46 -3.38 -6.38
N VAL A 100 -0.49 -4.30 -6.11
CA VAL A 100 -0.15 -5.62 -5.58
C VAL A 100 0.65 -6.42 -6.59
N TYR A 101 0.23 -6.44 -7.85
CA TYR A 101 0.89 -7.15 -8.95
C TYR A 101 2.33 -6.68 -9.16
N THR A 102 2.54 -5.36 -9.29
CA THR A 102 3.86 -4.77 -9.51
C THR A 102 4.79 -4.98 -8.31
N THR A 103 4.28 -4.88 -7.08
CA THR A 103 5.06 -5.14 -5.88
C THR A 103 5.43 -6.63 -5.79
N ALA A 104 4.47 -7.54 -5.99
CA ALA A 104 4.70 -8.98 -5.93
C ALA A 104 5.73 -9.46 -6.96
N LYS A 105 5.71 -8.88 -8.17
CA LYS A 105 6.71 -9.17 -9.22
C LYS A 105 8.16 -8.90 -8.79
N ASN A 106 8.36 -7.91 -7.91
CA ASN A 106 9.70 -7.48 -7.49
C ASN A 106 10.24 -8.26 -6.27
N HIS A 107 9.43 -9.12 -5.66
CA HIS A 107 9.76 -9.82 -4.43
C HIS A 107 9.58 -11.33 -4.61
N PRO A 108 10.67 -12.13 -4.71
CA PRO A 108 10.58 -13.56 -5.02
C PRO A 108 9.68 -14.38 -4.08
N PHE A 109 9.63 -14.02 -2.80
CA PHE A 109 8.78 -14.71 -1.82
C PHE A 109 7.28 -14.42 -2.00
N LEU A 110 6.91 -13.42 -2.82
CA LEU A 110 5.55 -13.14 -3.25
C LEU A 110 5.20 -13.76 -4.61
N ASP A 111 6.07 -14.58 -5.21
CA ASP A 111 5.81 -15.19 -6.52
C ASP A 111 4.47 -15.94 -6.59
N PRO A 112 4.04 -16.73 -5.58
CA PRO A 112 2.71 -17.36 -5.60
C PRO A 112 1.57 -16.36 -5.76
N LEU A 113 1.68 -15.18 -5.13
CA LEU A 113 0.69 -14.11 -5.26
C LEU A 113 0.76 -13.44 -6.63
N TYR A 114 1.98 -13.21 -7.14
CA TYR A 114 2.18 -12.67 -8.49
C TYR A 114 1.57 -13.60 -9.55
N GLN A 115 1.85 -14.90 -9.50
CA GLN A 115 1.29 -15.89 -10.43
C GLN A 115 -0.23 -15.96 -10.35
N PHE A 116 -0.78 -15.95 -9.13
CA PHE A 116 -2.23 -15.94 -8.94
C PHE A 116 -2.89 -14.73 -9.60
N ILE A 117 -2.36 -13.52 -9.34
CA ILE A 117 -2.91 -12.30 -9.93
C ILE A 117 -2.72 -12.32 -11.46
N HIS A 118 -1.56 -12.77 -11.93
CA HIS A 118 -1.30 -12.87 -13.37
C HIS A 118 -2.32 -13.77 -14.05
N GLN A 119 -2.61 -14.95 -13.50
CA GLN A 119 -3.52 -15.93 -14.11
C GLN A 119 -4.99 -15.45 -14.17
N TYR A 120 -5.47 -14.72 -13.16
CA TYR A 120 -6.90 -14.39 -13.02
C TYR A 120 -7.26 -12.96 -13.40
N VAL A 121 -6.29 -12.07 -13.56
CA VAL A 121 -6.52 -10.64 -13.85
C VAL A 121 -5.92 -10.22 -15.19
N TYR A 122 -4.83 -10.85 -15.64
CA TYR A 122 -4.09 -10.50 -16.86
C TYR A 122 -4.08 -11.66 -17.87
#